data_AF-A0A7S0SCU2-F1
#
_entry.id   AF-A0A7S0SCU2-F1
#
_cell.length_a   1.000
_cell.length_b   1.000
_cell.length_c   1.000
_cell.angle_alpha   90.00
_cell.angle_beta   90.00
_cell.angle_gamma   90.00
#
_symmetry.space_group_name_H-M   'P 1'
#
loop_
_entity.id
_entity.type
_entity.pdbx_description
1 polymer ?
#
loop_
_entity_poly.entity_id
_entity_poly.type
_entity_poly.pdbx_seq_one_letter_code
_entity_poly.pdbx_strand_id
1 'polypeptide(L)'
;AGVLCALAVLGGVPPSPELWRLGFVASFCSKLSDTTASEVGKAYGKTTYLSTPPFARVPRGTEGAVSLEGTVAGVGASLLFAGVALLLGQVDERGALVATLAAFVATTGESWLGATTQGKEGFDWLTNDVVNGIQIVFAAAMAVALGGVLAA
;
A
#
# COMPACT_ATOMS: atom_id res chain seq x y z
N ALA A 1 2.06 1.56 11.19
CA ALA A 1 0.70 2.14 11.16
C ALA A 1 -0.35 1.21 11.76
N GLY A 2 -0.48 -0.05 11.32
CA GLY A 2 -1.50 -0.98 11.85
C GLY A 2 -1.56 -1.06 13.38
N VAL A 3 -0.42 -1.22 14.07
CA VAL A 3 -0.38 -1.19 15.55
C VAL A 3 -0.93 0.12 16.11
N LEU A 4 -0.58 1.27 15.52
CA LEU A 4 -1.09 2.58 15.97
C LEU A 4 -2.60 2.69 15.77
N CYS A 5 -3.14 2.21 14.64
CA CYS A 5 -4.58 2.16 14.40
C CYS A 5 -5.28 1.25 15.42
N ALA A 6 -4.71 0.09 15.73
CA ALA A 6 -5.27 -0.82 16.74
C ALA A 6 -5.26 -0.19 18.15
N LEU A 7 -4.17 0.49 18.53
CA LEU A 7 -4.10 1.22 19.78
C LEU A 7 -5.09 2.39 19.82
N ALA A 8 -5.30 3.09 18.70
CA ALA A 8 -6.28 4.17 18.61
C ALA A 8 -7.72 3.68 18.82
N VAL A 9 -8.06 2.49 18.30
CA VAL A 9 -9.33 1.80 18.59
C VAL A 9 -9.46 1.52 20.09
N LEU A 10 -8.45 0.87 20.70
CA LEU A 10 -8.49 0.48 22.11
C LEU A 10 -8.50 1.68 23.05
N GLY A 11 -7.85 2.78 22.67
CA GLY A 11 -7.77 4.02 23.43
C GLY A 11 -8.97 4.95 23.23
N GLY A 12 -9.92 4.62 22.36
CA GLY A 12 -11.08 5.48 22.07
C GLY A 12 -10.71 6.83 21.45
N VAL A 13 -9.62 6.87 20.67
CA VAL A 13 -9.12 8.11 20.05
C VAL A 13 -10.07 8.49 18.89
N PRO A 14 -10.48 9.76 18.73
CA PRO A 14 -11.24 10.19 17.55
C PRO A 14 -10.45 9.91 16.26
N PRO A 15 -11.06 9.75 15.06
CA PRO A 15 -12.45 10.10 14.74
C PRO A 15 -13.49 9.02 15.08
N SER A 16 -13.26 7.75 14.74
CA SER A 16 -14.13 6.63 15.17
C SER A 16 -13.38 5.29 15.14
N PRO A 17 -13.79 4.30 15.95
CA PRO A 17 -13.23 2.96 15.92
C PRO A 17 -13.29 2.28 14.55
N GLU A 18 -14.37 2.51 13.79
CA GLU A 18 -14.58 1.96 12.45
C GLU A 18 -13.56 2.54 11.46
N LEU A 19 -13.31 3.85 11.52
CA LEU A 19 -12.30 4.50 10.69
C LEU A 19 -10.89 4.00 11.03
N TRP A 20 -10.58 3.82 12.31
CA TRP A 20 -9.29 3.24 12.70
C TRP A 20 -9.14 1.78 12.27
N ARG A 21 -10.21 0.97 12.33
CA ARG A 21 -10.21 -0.39 11.76
C ARG A 21 -9.98 -0.37 10.25
N LEU A 22 -10.60 0.55 9.53
CA LEU A 22 -10.37 0.74 8.10
C LEU A 22 -8.88 1.08 7.81
N GLY A 23 -8.31 2.01 8.58
CA GLY A 23 -6.88 2.34 8.50
C GLY A 23 -5.97 1.14 8.81
N PHE A 24 -6.33 0.33 9.81
CA PHE A 24 -5.65 -0.92 10.11
C PHE A 24 -5.66 -1.87 8.91
N VAL A 25 -6.83 -2.16 8.33
CA VAL A 25 -6.97 -3.06 7.18
C VAL A 25 -6.19 -2.53 5.98
N ALA A 26 -6.31 -1.24 5.65
CA ALA A 26 -5.58 -0.63 4.54
C ALA A 26 -4.04 -0.73 4.71
N SER A 27 -3.54 -0.62 5.94
CA SER A 27 -2.10 -0.76 6.24
C SER A 27 -1.55 -2.16 5.96
N PHE A 28 -2.37 -3.20 6.17
CA PHE A 28 -2.00 -4.58 5.83
C PHE A 28 -2.18 -4.84 4.34
N CYS A 29 -3.27 -4.35 3.74
CA CYS A 29 -3.48 -4.46 2.30
C CYS A 29 -2.32 -3.84 1.52
N SER A 30 -1.81 -2.67 1.91
CA SER A 30 -0.69 -2.03 1.23
C SER A 30 0.58 -2.87 1.33
N LYS A 31 0.96 -3.31 2.53
CA LYS A 31 2.20 -4.08 2.69
C LYS A 31 2.14 -5.45 2.01
N LEU A 32 0.98 -6.10 2.04
CA LEU A 32 0.80 -7.37 1.35
C LEU A 32 0.83 -7.18 -0.18
N SER A 33 0.20 -6.12 -0.69
CA SER A 33 0.23 -5.75 -2.11
C SER A 33 1.66 -5.48 -2.57
N ASP A 34 2.40 -4.65 -1.83
CA ASP A 34 3.81 -4.31 -2.06
C ASP A 34 4.72 -5.54 -2.17
N THR A 35 4.64 -6.40 -1.14
CA THR A 35 5.47 -7.61 -1.05
C THR A 35 5.13 -8.57 -2.19
N THR A 36 3.84 -8.79 -2.45
CA THR A 36 3.41 -9.70 -3.51
C THR A 36 3.77 -9.16 -4.89
N ALA A 37 3.58 -7.85 -5.12
CA ALA A 37 3.88 -7.21 -6.38
C ALA A 37 5.37 -7.25 -6.70
N SER A 38 6.22 -6.98 -5.72
CA SER A 38 7.67 -7.00 -5.91
C SER A 38 8.20 -8.42 -6.11
N GLU A 39 7.77 -9.41 -5.32
CA GLU A 39 8.21 -10.80 -5.47
C GLU A 39 7.71 -11.44 -6.77
N VAL A 40 6.43 -11.24 -7.12
CA VAL A 40 5.88 -11.73 -8.39
C VAL A 40 6.50 -10.98 -9.57
N GLY A 41 6.73 -9.68 -9.46
CA GLY A 41 7.41 -8.88 -10.48
C GLY A 41 8.84 -9.34 -10.73
N LYS A 42 9.60 -9.63 -9.66
CA LYS A 42 10.97 -10.18 -9.74
C LYS A 42 10.98 -11.56 -10.38
N ALA A 43 10.09 -12.46 -9.94
CA ALA A 43 10.05 -13.84 -10.43
C ALA A 43 9.50 -13.97 -11.86
N TYR A 44 8.40 -13.27 -12.18
CA TYR A 44 7.59 -13.52 -13.37
C TYR A 44 7.44 -12.31 -14.31
N GLY A 45 7.84 -11.10 -13.92
CA GLY A 45 7.56 -9.87 -14.68
C GLY A 45 8.19 -9.84 -16.07
N LYS A 46 7.42 -10.04 -17.15
CA LYS A 46 7.99 -10.16 -18.52
C LYS A 46 8.64 -8.86 -18.99
N THR A 47 8.01 -7.73 -18.64
CA THR A 47 8.50 -6.39 -18.95
C THR A 47 8.33 -5.50 -17.74
N THR A 48 9.44 -4.91 -17.30
CA THR A 48 9.53 -4.00 -16.16
C THR A 48 9.87 -2.60 -16.63
N TYR A 49 9.19 -1.62 -16.07
CA TYR A 49 9.36 -0.20 -16.36
C TYR A 49 9.62 0.58 -15.08
N LEU A 50 10.38 1.67 -15.17
CA LEU A 50 10.47 2.61 -14.08
C LEU A 50 9.10 3.25 -13.84
N SER A 51 8.71 3.40 -12.57
CA SER A 51 7.45 4.04 -12.16
C SER A 51 7.37 5.55 -12.49
N THR A 52 8.48 6.16 -12.91
CA THR A 52 8.57 7.59 -13.22
C THR A 52 8.79 7.84 -14.70
N PRO A 53 8.35 9.00 -15.24
CA PRO A 53 8.66 9.42 -16.60
C PRO A 53 10.18 9.43 -16.84
N PRO A 54 10.67 8.92 -17.98
CA PRO A 54 9.93 8.59 -19.21
C PRO A 54 9.35 7.15 -19.26
N PHE A 55 9.17 6.48 -18.12
CA PHE A 55 8.75 5.07 -18.01
C PHE A 55 9.70 4.15 -18.79
N ALA A 56 11.01 4.35 -18.59
CA ALA A 56 12.04 3.59 -19.27
C ALA A 56 11.97 2.11 -18.86
N ARG A 57 12.28 1.21 -19.81
CA ARG A 57 12.42 -0.21 -19.51
C ARG A 57 13.67 -0.44 -18.68
N VAL A 58 13.53 -1.14 -17.57
CA VAL A 58 14.62 -1.44 -16.63
C VAL A 58 14.66 -2.94 -16.33
N PRO A 59 15.81 -3.50 -15.89
CA PRO A 59 15.87 -4.88 -15.41
C PRO A 59 14.88 -5.16 -14.27
N ARG A 60 14.56 -6.44 -14.07
CA ARG A 60 13.74 -6.86 -12.92
C ARG A 60 14.50 -6.62 -11.63
N GLY A 61 13.79 -6.23 -10.57
CA GLY A 61 14.38 -5.96 -9.27
C GLY A 61 15.11 -4.63 -9.15
N THR A 62 15.06 -3.77 -10.18
CA THR A 62 15.44 -2.36 -10.04
C THR A 62 14.47 -1.66 -9.09
N GLU A 63 14.98 -0.85 -8.16
CA GLU A 63 14.17 -0.09 -7.22
C GLU A 63 13.20 0.84 -7.95
N GLY A 64 11.93 0.83 -7.52
CA GLY A 64 10.84 1.56 -8.18
C GLY A 64 10.44 1.01 -9.56
N ALA A 65 10.91 -0.17 -9.96
CA ALA A 65 10.44 -0.84 -11.17
C ALA A 65 9.10 -1.53 -10.95
N VAL A 66 8.18 -1.35 -11.90
CA VAL A 66 6.85 -1.94 -11.92
C VAL A 66 6.68 -2.86 -13.13
N SER A 67 5.93 -3.94 -12.96
CA SER A 67 5.54 -4.86 -14.04
C SER A 67 4.04 -5.13 -13.98
N LEU A 68 3.44 -5.47 -15.11
CA LEU A 68 2.02 -5.79 -15.15
C LEU A 68 1.70 -7.00 -14.26
N GLU A 69 2.51 -8.05 -14.32
CA GLU A 69 2.33 -9.26 -13.51
C GLU A 69 2.42 -8.96 -12.01
N GLY A 70 3.40 -8.15 -11.59
CA GLY A 70 3.53 -7.70 -10.21
C GLY A 70 2.33 -6.86 -9.78
N THR A 71 1.91 -5.88 -10.57
CA THR A 71 0.76 -5.02 -10.25
C THR A 71 -0.53 -5.83 -10.11
N VAL A 72 -0.81 -6.76 -11.03
CA VAL A 72 -2.00 -7.64 -10.95
C VAL A 72 -1.95 -8.51 -9.70
N ALA A 73 -0.78 -9.07 -9.36
CA ALA A 73 -0.63 -9.88 -8.17
C ALA A 73 -0.78 -9.07 -6.87
N GLY A 74 -0.26 -7.85 -6.81
CA GLY A 74 -0.42 -6.95 -5.67
C GLY A 74 -1.88 -6.54 -5.44
N VAL A 75 -2.59 -6.15 -6.51
CA VAL A 75 -4.03 -5.87 -6.45
C VAL A 75 -4.82 -7.10 -6.02
N GLY A 76 -4.51 -8.28 -6.57
CA GLY A 76 -5.13 -9.53 -6.15
C GLY A 76 -4.91 -9.85 -4.67
N ALA A 77 -3.70 -9.62 -4.16
CA ALA A 77 -3.37 -9.88 -2.76
C ALA A 77 -4.07 -8.91 -1.81
N SER A 78 -4.14 -7.62 -2.15
CA SER A 78 -4.90 -6.63 -1.36
C SER A 78 -6.40 -6.90 -1.38
N LEU A 79 -6.97 -7.27 -2.53
CA LEU A 79 -8.37 -7.70 -2.63
C LEU A 79 -8.66 -8.94 -1.78
N LEU A 80 -7.77 -9.94 -1.81
CA LEU A 80 -7.91 -11.14 -0.99
C LEU A 80 -7.91 -10.80 0.50
N PHE A 81 -6.98 -9.96 0.95
CA PHE A 81 -6.92 -9.54 2.35
C PHE A 81 -8.14 -8.70 2.75
N ALA A 82 -8.56 -7.75 1.90
CA ALA A 82 -9.76 -6.95 2.13
C ALA A 82 -11.03 -7.82 2.18
N GLY A 83 -11.12 -8.85 1.34
CA GLY A 83 -12.19 -9.83 1.37
C GLY A 83 -12.22 -10.65 2.65
N VAL A 84 -11.06 -11.09 3.16
CA VAL A 84 -10.97 -11.73 4.48
C VAL A 84 -11.41 -10.77 5.58
N ALA A 85 -10.99 -9.51 5.54
CA ALA A 85 -11.40 -8.50 6.51
C ALA A 85 -12.93 -8.25 6.49
N LEU A 86 -13.54 -8.24 5.31
CA LEU A 86 -14.99 -8.17 5.12
C LEU A 86 -15.71 -9.39 5.72
N LEU A 87 -15.25 -10.61 5.42
CA LEU A 87 -15.83 -11.85 5.94
C LEU A 87 -15.74 -11.95 7.47
N LEU A 88 -14.69 -11.38 8.06
CA LEU A 88 -14.49 -11.30 9.50
C LEU A 88 -15.20 -10.10 10.15
N GLY A 89 -16.00 -9.34 9.40
CA GLY A 89 -16.74 -8.18 9.88
C GLY A 89 -15.86 -7.04 10.38
N GLN A 90 -14.61 -6.94 9.91
CA GLN A 90 -13.70 -5.85 10.28
C GLN A 90 -13.99 -4.56 9.51
N VAL A 91 -14.48 -4.70 8.28
CA VAL A 91 -14.91 -3.61 7.38
C VAL A 91 -16.18 -4.04 6.64
N ASP A 92 -16.95 -3.08 6.15
CA ASP A 92 -18.06 -3.31 5.21
C ASP A 92 -17.55 -3.35 3.76
N GLU A 93 -18.46 -3.59 2.79
CA GLU A 93 -18.10 -3.68 1.37
C GLU A 93 -17.40 -2.42 0.87
N ARG A 94 -17.88 -1.25 1.32
CA ARG A 94 -17.29 0.05 0.98
C ARG A 94 -15.90 0.19 1.58
N GLY A 95 -15.72 -0.16 2.86
CA GLY A 95 -14.43 -0.14 3.53
C GLY A 95 -13.41 -1.08 2.88
N ALA A 96 -13.82 -2.27 2.44
CA ALA A 96 -12.95 -3.19 1.70
C ALA A 96 -12.45 -2.59 0.37
N LEU A 97 -13.34 -1.92 -0.38
CA LEU A 97 -12.98 -1.21 -1.61
C LEU A 97 -12.04 -0.03 -1.33
N VAL A 98 -12.34 0.78 -0.31
CA VAL A 98 -11.50 1.92 0.09
C VAL A 98 -10.11 1.45 0.52
N ALA A 99 -10.02 0.38 1.32
CA ALA A 99 -8.74 -0.19 1.75
C ALA A 99 -7.90 -0.69 0.57
N THR A 100 -8.54 -1.35 -0.41
CA THR A 100 -7.86 -1.85 -1.61
C THR A 100 -7.35 -0.70 -2.48
N LEU A 101 -8.18 0.33 -2.72
CA LEU A 101 -7.80 1.50 -3.50
C LEU A 101 -6.68 2.28 -2.81
N ALA A 102 -6.78 2.48 -1.49
CA ALA A 102 -5.76 3.13 -0.70
C ALA A 102 -4.43 2.36 -0.74
N ALA A 103 -4.49 1.04 -0.65
CA ALA A 103 -3.32 0.18 -0.79
C ALA A 103 -2.66 0.33 -2.16
N PHE A 104 -3.45 0.25 -3.24
CA PHE A 104 -2.95 0.38 -4.61
C PHE A 104 -2.28 1.74 -4.89
N VAL A 105 -2.91 2.83 -4.44
CA VAL A 105 -2.35 4.18 -4.57
C VAL A 105 -1.07 4.31 -3.76
N ALA A 106 -1.05 3.79 -2.52
CA ALA A 106 0.14 3.83 -1.69
C ALA A 106 1.30 3.01 -2.27
N THR A 107 1.04 1.82 -2.83
CA THR A 107 2.07 0.99 -3.47
C THR A 107 2.60 1.63 -4.74
N THR A 108 1.74 2.31 -5.51
CA THR A 108 2.20 3.09 -6.67
C THR A 108 3.08 4.27 -6.23
N GLY A 109 2.69 4.96 -5.16
CA GLY A 109 3.44 6.06 -4.58
C GLY A 109 4.80 5.62 -4.01
N GLU A 110 4.85 4.45 -3.39
CA GLU A 110 6.10 3.80 -2.94
C GLU A 110 7.04 3.58 -4.13
N SER A 111 6.54 2.98 -5.21
CA SER A 111 7.40 2.67 -6.36
C SER A 111 7.88 3.95 -7.04
N TRP A 112 7.07 5.01 -7.06
CA TRP A 112 7.49 6.34 -7.51
C TRP A 112 8.59 6.89 -6.59
N LEU A 113 8.38 6.86 -5.28
CA LEU A 113 9.36 7.35 -4.31
C LEU A 113 10.68 6.59 -4.45
N GLY A 114 10.65 5.26 -4.53
CA GLY A 114 11.82 4.42 -4.77
C GLY A 114 12.58 4.82 -6.04
N ALA A 115 11.90 4.97 -7.17
CA ALA A 115 12.53 5.40 -8.42
C ALA A 115 13.10 6.84 -8.36
N THR A 116 12.56 7.71 -7.50
CA THR A 116 13.02 9.10 -7.39
C THR A 116 14.14 9.30 -6.38
N THR A 117 14.23 8.48 -5.33
CA THR A 117 15.16 8.73 -4.22
C THR A 117 16.20 7.62 -4.03
N GLN A 118 15.85 6.34 -4.25
CA GLN A 118 16.74 5.24 -3.89
C GLN A 118 17.92 5.12 -4.86
N GLY A 119 19.12 4.99 -4.29
CA GLY A 119 20.38 4.96 -5.06
C GLY A 119 20.84 6.33 -5.57
N LYS A 120 20.25 7.42 -5.08
CA LYS A 120 20.67 8.79 -5.41
C LYS A 120 21.38 9.45 -4.24
N GLU A 121 22.42 10.21 -4.56
CA GLU A 121 23.22 10.96 -3.60
C GLU A 121 22.35 11.93 -2.79
N GLY A 122 22.51 11.93 -1.47
CA GLY A 122 21.73 12.74 -0.53
C GLY A 122 20.43 12.08 -0.01
N PHE A 123 20.06 10.91 -0.53
CA PHE A 123 18.87 10.16 -0.09
C PHE A 123 19.19 8.80 0.54
N ASP A 124 20.43 8.58 0.98
CA ASP A 124 20.89 7.29 1.55
C ASP A 124 20.08 6.83 2.78
N TRP A 125 19.40 7.77 3.46
CA TRP A 125 18.54 7.48 4.59
C TRP A 125 17.14 6.97 4.19
N LEU A 126 16.68 7.20 2.95
CA LEU A 126 15.44 6.62 2.42
C LEU A 126 15.70 5.19 1.93
N THR A 127 16.00 4.31 2.87
CA THR A 127 16.11 2.87 2.60
C THR A 127 14.75 2.29 2.21
N ASN A 128 14.76 1.08 1.63
CA ASN A 128 13.53 0.36 1.27
C ASN A 128 12.58 0.20 2.48
N ASP A 129 13.11 -0.05 3.68
CA ASP A 129 12.31 -0.14 4.90
C ASP A 129 11.63 1.19 5.28
N VAL A 130 12.30 2.32 5.08
CA VAL A 130 11.73 3.64 5.36
C VAL A 130 10.62 3.97 4.36
N VAL A 131 10.85 3.73 3.07
CA VAL A 131 9.86 3.94 2.00
C VAL A 131 8.63 3.04 2.23
N ASN A 132 8.84 1.78 2.61
CA ASN A 132 7.77 0.86 3.05
C ASN A 132 7.01 1.38 4.27
N GLY A 133 7.72 1.95 5.25
CA GLY A 133 7.09 2.58 6.41
C GLY A 133 6.16 3.72 6.02
N ILE A 134 6.61 4.58 5.11
CA ILE A 134 5.83 5.69 4.55
C ILE A 134 4.61 5.17 3.80
N GLN A 135 4.77 4.16 2.94
CA GLN A 135 3.69 3.51 2.21
C GLN A 135 2.58 3.00 3.14
N ILE A 136 2.95 2.27 4.20
CA ILE A 136 2.01 1.69 5.16
C ILE A 136 1.23 2.79 5.89
N VAL A 137 1.90 3.86 6.31
CA VAL A 137 1.27 5.01 6.97
C VAL A 137 0.35 5.76 6.00
N PHE A 138 0.81 5.98 4.77
CA PHE A 138 0.05 6.69 3.75
C PHE A 138 -1.24 5.94 3.36
N ALA A 139 -1.17 4.62 3.20
CA ALA A 139 -2.35 3.79 2.96
C ALA A 139 -3.39 3.91 4.10
N ALA A 140 -2.94 3.80 5.36
CA ALA A 140 -3.82 3.92 6.52
C ALA A 140 -4.47 5.31 6.62
N ALA A 141 -3.66 6.38 6.48
CA ALA A 141 -4.14 7.75 6.57
C ALA A 141 -5.13 8.08 5.45
N MET A 142 -4.85 7.66 4.21
CA MET A 142 -5.74 7.85 3.08
C MET A 142 -7.06 7.10 3.26
N ALA A 143 -7.03 5.86 3.75
CA ALA A 143 -8.25 5.10 4.00
C ALA A 143 -9.11 5.73 5.11
N VAL A 144 -8.50 6.20 6.19
CA VAL A 144 -9.20 6.95 7.27
C VAL A 144 -9.83 8.24 6.72
N ALA A 145 -9.07 9.01 5.92
CA ALA A 145 -9.57 10.27 5.35
C ALA A 145 -10.73 10.03 4.38
N LEU A 146 -10.58 9.10 3.43
CA LEU A 146 -11.63 8.75 2.47
C LEU A 146 -12.85 8.15 3.16
N GLY A 147 -12.65 7.26 4.14
CA GLY A 147 -13.73 6.70 4.95
C GLY A 147 -14.49 7.78 5.71
N GLY A 148 -13.77 8.76 6.29
CA GLY A 148 -14.38 9.88 6.99
C GLY A 148 -15.24 10.77 6.07
N VAL A 149 -14.77 11.04 4.85
CA VAL A 149 -15.52 11.80 3.84
C VAL A 149 -16.75 11.03 3.35
N LEU A 150 -16.65 9.71 3.19
CA LEU A 150 -17.76 8.87 2.71
C LEU A 150 -18.81 8.55 3.79
N ALA A 151 -18.45 8.71 5.06
CA ALA A 151 -19.34 8.54 6.21
C ALA A 151 -20.03 9.85 6.66
N ALA A 152 -19.57 11.00 6.15
CA ALA A 152 -20.18 12.31 6.34
C ALA A 152 -21.36 12.53 5.37
#